data_AF-A0A1S1RK26-F1
#
_entry.id   AF-A0A1S1RK26-F1
#
_cell.length_a   1.000
_cell.length_b   1.000
_cell.length_c   1.000
_cell.angle_alpha   90.00
_cell.angle_beta   90.00
_cell.angle_gamma   90.00
#
_symmetry.space_group_name_H-M   'P 1'
#
loop_
_entity.id
_entity.type
_entity.pdbx_description
1 polymer ?
#
loop_
_entity_poly.entity_id
_entity_poly.type
_entity_poly.pdbx_seq_one_letter_code
_entity_poly.pdbx_strand_id
1 'polypeptide(L)'
;MTVRPVIDAGPALSFLAVNKERLLISVLGPLSTPETVAAEVVRKARSDPRFRAAEAVWNKLTPTWIEILPDDVTPELAVVVSRISRLPMHERMKESRDLGETMVVAHAVVAAETGAMVTVLIDDGAGAAIATTERRRLERLRTQGRPVGGLRLVSTLTVLERAAGREHLPDRAAMRSLYARLRAGDDGLPPIENTRLLGPGIWEHPTEPEAGEPGT
;
A
#
# COMPACT_ATOMS: atom_id res chain seq x y z
N MET A 1 3.73 -10.82 16.03
CA MET A 1 4.65 -10.17 15.07
C MET A 1 3.81 -9.33 14.12
N THR A 2 4.15 -8.06 13.90
CA THR A 2 3.48 -7.22 12.91
C THR A 2 4.10 -7.47 11.55
N VAL A 3 3.31 -7.98 10.59
CA VAL A 3 3.74 -8.17 9.21
C VAL A 3 3.88 -6.81 8.54
N ARG A 4 4.93 -6.60 7.74
CA ARG A 4 5.14 -5.36 6.98
C ARG A 4 3.94 -5.12 6.04
N PRO A 5 3.46 -3.88 5.88
CA PRO A 5 2.44 -3.59 4.88
C PRO A 5 2.91 -3.96 3.48
N VAL A 6 2.03 -4.55 2.68
CA VAL A 6 2.33 -4.93 1.30
C VAL A 6 1.95 -3.78 0.38
N ILE A 7 2.89 -3.30 -0.43
CA ILE A 7 2.70 -2.19 -1.37
C ILE A 7 2.62 -2.68 -2.82
N ASP A 8 1.73 -2.07 -3.60
CA ASP A 8 1.60 -2.28 -5.05
C ASP A 8 2.50 -1.34 -5.89
N ALA A 9 2.70 -1.67 -7.17
CA ALA A 9 3.57 -0.95 -8.09
C ALA A 9 3.17 0.51 -8.27
N GLY A 10 1.87 0.80 -8.40
CA GLY A 10 1.35 2.15 -8.64
C GLY A 10 1.76 3.13 -7.52
N PRO A 11 1.29 2.92 -6.29
CA PRO A 11 1.68 3.75 -5.14
C PRO A 11 3.20 3.81 -4.95
N ALA A 12 3.91 2.69 -5.11
CA ALA A 12 5.37 2.67 -5.01
C ALA A 12 6.01 3.63 -6.03
N LEU A 13 5.68 3.51 -7.32
CA LEU A 13 6.20 4.39 -8.37
C LEU A 13 5.86 5.86 -8.09
N SER A 14 4.61 6.16 -7.74
CA SER A 14 4.13 7.51 -7.48
C SER A 14 4.92 8.19 -6.36
N PHE A 15 5.07 7.55 -5.20
CA PHE A 15 5.79 8.14 -4.06
C PHE A 15 7.31 8.24 -4.31
N LEU A 16 7.91 7.23 -4.91
CA LEU A 16 9.36 7.19 -5.13
C LEU A 16 9.80 8.14 -6.24
N ALA A 17 9.01 8.30 -7.30
CA ALA A 17 9.29 9.25 -8.38
C ALA A 17 9.35 10.70 -7.90
N VAL A 18 8.60 11.03 -6.84
CA VAL A 18 8.57 12.38 -6.25
C VAL A 18 9.47 12.53 -5.02
N ASN A 19 10.30 11.53 -4.71
CA ASN A 19 11.19 11.49 -3.53
C ASN A 19 10.43 11.71 -2.20
N LYS A 20 9.32 10.98 -2.03
CA LYS A 20 8.47 11.02 -0.82
C LYS A 20 8.38 9.67 -0.13
N GLU A 21 9.39 8.83 -0.30
CA GLU A 21 9.58 7.58 0.43
C GLU A 21 9.56 7.77 1.94
N ARG A 22 10.16 8.85 2.46
CA ARG A 22 10.18 9.12 3.91
C ARG A 22 8.79 9.42 4.46
N LEU A 23 7.96 10.13 3.69
CA LEU A 23 6.56 10.36 4.06
C LEU A 23 5.81 9.02 4.13
N LEU A 24 5.92 8.20 3.08
CA LEU A 24 5.29 6.89 3.01
C LEU A 24 5.69 6.00 4.20
N ILE A 25 7.00 5.89 4.46
CA ILE A 25 7.55 5.09 5.57
C ILE A 25 7.16 5.67 6.92
N SER A 26 7.08 7.00 7.08
CA SER A 26 6.65 7.61 8.36
C SER A 26 5.20 7.27 8.72
N VAL A 27 4.36 6.96 7.74
CA VAL A 27 2.94 6.62 7.93
C VAL A 27 2.73 5.12 8.09
N LEU A 28 3.46 4.30 7.33
CA LEU A 28 3.22 2.85 7.25
C LEU A 28 4.31 1.99 7.91
N GLY A 29 5.48 2.55 8.20
CA GLY A 29 6.66 1.81 8.60
C GLY A 29 7.37 1.12 7.41
N PRO A 30 8.28 0.17 7.69
CA PRO A 30 8.90 -0.67 6.67
C PRO A 30 7.86 -1.48 5.90
N LEU A 31 8.04 -1.60 4.59
CA LEU A 31 7.11 -2.21 3.64
C LEU A 31 7.63 -3.55 3.14
N SER A 32 6.74 -4.29 2.49
CA SER A 32 7.07 -5.45 1.67
C SER A 32 6.36 -5.38 0.31
N THR A 33 6.86 -6.11 -0.68
CA THR A 33 6.29 -6.15 -2.03
C THR A 33 6.59 -7.49 -2.70
N PRO A 34 5.69 -8.05 -3.53
CA PRO A 34 5.99 -9.23 -4.35
C PRO A 34 7.14 -8.97 -5.34
N GLU A 35 7.86 -10.03 -5.72
CA GLU A 35 8.93 -9.97 -6.73
C GLU A 35 8.44 -9.42 -8.08
N THR A 36 7.28 -9.85 -8.55
CA THR A 36 6.67 -9.37 -9.79
C THR A 36 6.45 -7.86 -9.76
N VAL A 37 5.99 -7.35 -8.61
CA VAL A 37 5.79 -5.90 -8.41
C VAL A 37 7.12 -5.17 -8.32
N ALA A 38 8.12 -5.72 -7.63
CA ALA A 38 9.46 -5.15 -7.58
C ALA A 38 10.07 -5.02 -8.98
N ALA A 39 9.95 -6.07 -9.80
CA ALA A 39 10.40 -6.08 -11.18
C ALA A 39 9.64 -5.04 -12.03
N GLU A 40 8.33 -4.90 -11.81
CA GLU A 40 7.53 -3.89 -12.48
C GLU A 40 7.95 -2.46 -12.14
N VAL A 41 8.19 -2.16 -10.86
CA VAL A 41 8.64 -0.84 -10.40
C VAL A 41 9.97 -0.47 -11.09
N VAL A 42 10.96 -1.36 -11.03
CA VAL A 42 12.27 -1.12 -11.67
C VAL A 42 12.12 -0.98 -13.19
N ARG A 43 11.32 -1.84 -13.83
CA ARG A 43 11.08 -1.78 -15.27
C ARG A 43 10.44 -0.45 -15.69
N LYS A 44 9.38 -0.01 -15.00
CA LYS A 44 8.68 1.25 -15.28
C LYS A 44 9.56 2.46 -15.00
N ALA A 45 10.38 2.43 -13.95
CA ALA A 45 11.34 3.49 -13.66
C ALA A 45 12.37 3.68 -14.79
N ARG A 46 12.77 2.59 -15.46
CA ARG A 46 13.71 2.64 -16.60
C ARG A 46 13.07 3.08 -17.91
N SER A 47 11.81 2.72 -18.15
CA SER A 47 11.14 2.93 -19.43
C SER A 47 10.23 4.16 -19.50
N ASP A 48 9.72 4.65 -18.37
CA ASP A 48 8.85 5.82 -18.31
C ASP A 48 9.59 7.02 -17.66
N PRO A 49 9.82 8.12 -18.39
CA PRO A 49 10.48 9.31 -17.85
C PRO A 49 9.84 9.87 -16.58
N ARG A 50 8.53 9.69 -16.39
CA ARG A 50 7.80 10.14 -15.19
C ARG A 50 8.34 9.49 -13.92
N PHE A 51 8.83 8.25 -14.01
CA PHE A 51 9.24 7.44 -12.87
C PHE A 51 10.75 7.26 -12.73
N ARG A 52 11.57 7.99 -13.52
CA ARG A 52 13.02 7.79 -13.58
C ARG A 52 13.71 7.84 -12.21
N ALA A 53 13.25 8.71 -11.31
CA ALA A 53 13.82 8.83 -9.97
C ALA A 53 13.55 7.59 -9.08
N ALA A 54 12.49 6.82 -9.37
CA ALA A 54 12.05 5.74 -8.52
C ALA A 54 13.07 4.61 -8.38
N GLU A 55 13.84 4.28 -9.43
CA GLU A 55 14.85 3.21 -9.36
C GLU A 55 15.96 3.53 -8.36
N ALA A 56 16.49 4.76 -8.40
CA ALA A 56 17.56 5.17 -7.50
C ALA A 56 17.11 5.20 -6.04
N VAL A 57 15.84 5.53 -5.78
CA VAL A 57 15.25 5.48 -4.44
C VAL A 57 14.97 4.04 -4.03
N TRP A 58 14.40 3.22 -4.91
CA TRP A 58 14.13 1.79 -4.67
C TRP A 58 15.37 1.04 -4.20
N ASN A 59 16.49 1.23 -4.90
CA ASN A 59 17.78 0.59 -4.56
C ASN A 59 18.34 1.02 -3.19
N LYS A 60 17.95 2.19 -2.67
CA LYS A 60 18.35 2.63 -1.32
C LYS A 60 17.46 2.05 -0.23
N LEU A 61 16.22 1.68 -0.58
CA LEU A 61 15.24 1.17 0.36
C LEU A 61 15.32 -0.35 0.49
N THR A 62 15.71 -1.06 -0.56
CA THR A 62 15.84 -2.53 -0.52
C THR A 62 17.22 -2.96 0.03
N PRO A 63 17.28 -4.03 0.84
CA PRO A 63 16.18 -4.79 1.43
C PRO A 63 15.68 -4.23 2.78
N THR A 64 16.30 -3.17 3.31
CA THR A 64 16.08 -2.74 4.70
C THR A 64 14.67 -2.24 4.96
N TRP A 65 14.20 -1.27 4.16
CA TRP A 65 12.91 -0.61 4.29
C TRP A 65 11.83 -1.21 3.40
N ILE A 66 12.22 -1.88 2.31
CA ILE A 66 11.33 -2.64 1.43
C ILE A 66 11.86 -4.07 1.33
N GLU A 67 11.09 -5.00 1.89
CA GLU A 67 11.34 -6.43 1.76
C GLU A 67 10.69 -6.97 0.47
N ILE A 68 11.43 -7.76 -0.29
CA ILE A 68 10.90 -8.41 -1.49
C ILE A 68 10.42 -9.81 -1.10
N LEU A 69 9.15 -10.10 -1.37
CA LEU A 69 8.50 -11.37 -1.09
C LEU A 69 8.63 -12.29 -2.31
N PRO A 70 9.20 -13.50 -2.17
CA PRO A 70 9.37 -14.43 -3.29
C PRO A 70 8.06 -14.84 -3.94
N ASP A 71 8.00 -14.85 -5.28
CA ASP A 71 6.82 -15.31 -6.02
C ASP A 71 6.88 -16.81 -6.37
N ASP A 72 7.81 -17.53 -5.74
CA ASP A 72 7.94 -18.98 -5.84
C ASP A 72 6.62 -19.69 -5.51
N VAL A 73 6.33 -20.75 -6.26
CA VAL A 73 5.11 -21.54 -6.05
C VAL A 73 5.22 -22.29 -4.73
N THR A 74 4.52 -21.79 -3.71
CA THR A 74 4.27 -22.49 -2.45
C THR A 74 2.85 -23.03 -2.41
N PRO A 75 2.56 -24.11 -1.64
CA PRO A 75 1.20 -24.61 -1.50
C PRO A 75 0.20 -23.54 -1.05
N GLU A 76 0.60 -22.68 -0.11
CA GLU A 76 -0.23 -21.61 0.44
C GLU A 76 -0.53 -20.55 -0.62
N LEU A 77 0.51 -20.04 -1.29
CA LEU A 77 0.37 -19.01 -2.31
C LEU A 77 -0.42 -19.53 -3.52
N ALA A 78 -0.18 -20.77 -3.94
CA ALA A 78 -0.87 -21.39 -5.06
C ALA A 78 -2.39 -21.51 -4.83
N VAL A 79 -2.80 -21.86 -3.60
CA VAL A 79 -4.23 -21.94 -3.23
C VAL A 79 -4.89 -20.57 -3.29
N VAL A 80 -4.21 -19.53 -2.80
CA VAL A 80 -4.75 -18.17 -2.80
C VAL A 80 -4.82 -17.61 -4.22
N VAL A 81 -3.74 -17.72 -5.00
CA VAL A 81 -3.69 -17.27 -6.40
C VAL A 81 -4.78 -17.96 -7.20
N SER A 82 -4.90 -19.29 -7.10
CA SER A 82 -5.93 -20.05 -7.82
C SER A 82 -7.35 -19.64 -7.45
N ARG A 83 -7.60 -19.33 -6.17
CA ARG A 83 -8.90 -18.83 -5.74
C ARG A 83 -9.22 -17.45 -6.31
N ILE A 84 -8.24 -16.54 -6.34
CA ILE A 84 -8.40 -15.18 -6.86
C ILE A 84 -8.58 -15.18 -8.37
N SER A 85 -7.69 -15.85 -9.10
CA SER A 85 -7.64 -15.83 -10.56
C SER A 85 -8.56 -16.84 -11.23
N ARG A 86 -9.02 -17.86 -10.49
CA ARG A 86 -9.70 -19.06 -11.01
C ARG A 86 -8.83 -19.88 -11.97
N LEU A 87 -7.51 -19.72 -11.91
CA LEU A 87 -6.52 -20.42 -12.71
C LEU A 87 -5.42 -21.00 -11.82
N PRO A 88 -4.89 -22.19 -12.10
CA PRO A 88 -3.69 -22.70 -11.44
C PRO A 88 -2.57 -21.65 -11.44
N MET A 89 -1.83 -21.51 -10.33
CA MET A 89 -0.79 -20.47 -10.20
C MET A 89 0.22 -20.51 -11.35
N HIS A 90 0.67 -21.69 -11.76
CA HIS A 90 1.62 -21.84 -12.87
C HIS A 90 1.06 -21.38 -14.22
N GLU A 91 -0.26 -21.43 -14.44
CA GLU A 91 -0.90 -20.87 -15.63
C GLU A 91 -1.04 -19.36 -15.49
N ARG A 92 -1.48 -18.91 -14.30
CA ARG A 92 -1.67 -17.51 -13.98
C ARG A 92 -0.39 -16.68 -14.15
N MET A 93 0.77 -17.24 -13.76
CA MET A 93 2.09 -16.61 -13.90
C MET A 93 2.51 -16.36 -15.36
N LYS A 94 1.86 -17.01 -16.34
CA LYS A 94 2.11 -16.78 -17.77
C LYS A 94 1.36 -15.55 -18.30
N GLU A 95 0.34 -15.08 -17.58
CA GLU A 95 -0.44 -13.91 -17.95
C GLU A 95 0.06 -12.69 -17.19
N SER A 96 0.56 -11.68 -17.90
CA SER A 96 1.10 -10.47 -17.27
C SER A 96 0.02 -9.51 -16.78
N ARG A 97 -1.19 -9.59 -17.36
CA ARG A 97 -2.30 -8.71 -17.02
C ARG A 97 -2.70 -8.90 -15.55
N ASP A 98 -2.76 -7.82 -14.79
CA ASP A 98 -3.21 -7.75 -13.38
C ASP A 98 -2.43 -8.71 -12.44
N LEU A 99 -1.26 -9.19 -12.86
CA LEU A 99 -0.47 -10.18 -12.11
C LEU A 99 0.10 -9.56 -10.83
N GLY A 100 0.67 -8.36 -10.93
CA GLY A 100 1.19 -7.62 -9.78
C GLY A 100 0.13 -7.45 -8.69
N GLU A 101 -1.06 -6.95 -9.06
CA GLU A 101 -2.19 -6.78 -8.14
C GLU A 101 -2.62 -8.09 -7.49
N THR A 102 -2.72 -9.15 -8.28
CA THR A 102 -3.06 -10.49 -7.79
C THR A 102 -2.03 -10.95 -6.75
N MET A 103 -0.74 -10.78 -7.02
CA MET A 103 0.34 -11.19 -6.11
C MET A 103 0.38 -10.36 -4.84
N VAL A 104 0.14 -9.04 -4.91
CA VAL A 104 0.04 -8.16 -3.72
C VAL A 104 -1.04 -8.67 -2.78
N VAL A 105 -2.24 -8.94 -3.31
CA VAL A 105 -3.34 -9.43 -2.50
C VAL A 105 -3.05 -10.85 -2.01
N ALA A 106 -2.51 -11.72 -2.86
CA ALA A 106 -2.25 -13.11 -2.51
C ALA A 106 -1.26 -13.23 -1.34
N HIS A 107 -0.13 -12.52 -1.41
CA HIS A 107 0.85 -12.46 -0.33
C HIS A 107 0.26 -11.93 0.97
N ALA A 108 -0.54 -10.85 0.90
CA ALA A 108 -1.19 -10.30 2.07
C ALA A 108 -2.20 -11.29 2.70
N VAL A 109 -2.95 -12.03 1.86
CA VAL A 109 -3.89 -13.05 2.31
C VAL A 109 -3.19 -14.24 2.95
N VAL A 110 -2.10 -14.74 2.35
CA VAL A 110 -1.29 -15.82 2.94
C VAL A 110 -0.83 -15.42 4.35
N ALA A 111 -0.28 -14.22 4.50
CA ALA A 111 0.11 -13.71 5.81
C ALA A 111 -1.09 -13.58 6.77
N ALA A 112 -2.24 -13.09 6.29
CA ALA A 112 -3.44 -12.98 7.11
C ALA A 112 -4.02 -14.34 7.54
N GLU A 113 -3.93 -15.37 6.70
CA GLU A 113 -4.36 -16.73 7.02
C GLU A 113 -3.54 -17.35 8.17
N THR A 114 -2.34 -16.85 8.44
CA THR A 114 -1.52 -17.22 9.62
C THR A 114 -1.86 -16.45 10.90
N GLY A 115 -2.89 -15.61 10.88
CA GLY A 115 -3.36 -14.86 12.05
C GLY A 115 -2.98 -13.38 12.06
N ALA A 116 -2.24 -12.88 11.07
CA ALA A 116 -1.75 -11.50 11.05
C ALA A 116 -2.79 -10.48 10.57
N MET A 117 -2.76 -9.27 11.14
CA MET A 117 -3.42 -8.11 10.55
C MET A 117 -2.47 -7.45 9.55
N VAL A 118 -2.79 -7.54 8.26
CA VAL A 118 -1.92 -7.09 7.17
C VAL A 118 -2.50 -5.82 6.56
N THR A 119 -1.68 -4.78 6.43
CA THR A 119 -2.05 -3.58 5.68
C THR A 119 -1.64 -3.74 4.22
N VAL A 120 -2.52 -3.37 3.28
CA VAL A 120 -2.27 -3.45 1.85
C VAL A 120 -2.48 -2.08 1.24
N LEU A 121 -1.44 -1.57 0.56
CA LEU A 121 -1.47 -0.28 -0.13
C LEU A 121 -1.71 -0.50 -1.63
N ILE A 122 -2.93 -0.22 -2.09
CA ILE A 122 -3.37 -0.37 -3.49
C ILE A 122 -4.22 0.85 -3.85
N ASP A 123 -3.97 1.42 -5.03
CA ASP A 123 -4.79 2.48 -5.62
C ASP A 123 -5.69 1.98 -6.76
N ASP A 124 -5.37 0.84 -7.38
CA ASP A 124 -6.16 0.28 -8.47
C ASP A 124 -7.51 -0.31 -8.02
N GLY A 125 -8.56 -0.08 -8.82
CA GLY A 125 -9.92 -0.50 -8.53
C GLY A 125 -10.14 -2.01 -8.58
N ALA A 126 -9.52 -2.72 -9.54
CA ALA A 126 -9.61 -4.17 -9.64
C ALA A 126 -8.86 -4.84 -8.49
N GLY A 127 -7.62 -4.43 -8.21
CA GLY A 127 -6.86 -4.89 -7.05
C GLY A 127 -7.60 -4.66 -5.73
N ALA A 128 -8.16 -3.46 -5.52
CA ALA A 128 -8.94 -3.14 -4.32
C ALA A 128 -10.23 -3.98 -4.20
N ALA A 129 -10.89 -4.32 -5.32
CA ALA A 129 -12.07 -5.18 -5.33
C ALA A 129 -11.74 -6.63 -4.94
N ILE A 130 -10.63 -7.17 -5.45
CA ILE A 130 -10.10 -8.48 -5.07
C ILE A 130 -9.77 -8.49 -3.57
N ALA A 131 -9.01 -7.50 -3.10
CA ALA A 131 -8.61 -7.39 -1.70
C ALA A 131 -9.82 -7.24 -0.76
N THR A 132 -10.86 -6.52 -1.18
CA THR A 132 -12.13 -6.38 -0.44
C THR A 132 -12.87 -7.72 -0.35
N THR A 133 -12.88 -8.50 -1.43
CA THR A 133 -13.49 -9.83 -1.45
C THR A 133 -12.80 -10.77 -0.47
N GLU A 134 -11.47 -10.82 -0.49
CA GLU A 134 -10.70 -11.64 0.44
C GLU A 134 -10.78 -11.15 1.89
N ARG A 135 -10.81 -9.82 2.12
CA ARG A 135 -11.06 -9.26 3.46
C ARG A 135 -12.38 -9.78 4.03
N ARG A 136 -13.47 -9.72 3.26
CA ARG A 136 -14.79 -10.23 3.68
C ARG A 136 -14.75 -11.74 3.94
N ARG A 137 -13.98 -12.50 3.15
CA ARG A 137 -13.78 -13.94 3.38
C ARG A 137 -13.08 -14.19 4.71
N LEU A 138 -11.97 -13.51 4.99
CA LEU A 138 -11.22 -13.63 6.24
C LEU A 138 -12.09 -13.22 7.44
N GLU A 139 -12.89 -12.17 7.31
CA GLU A 139 -13.85 -11.76 8.34
C GLU A 139 -14.86 -12.86 8.65
N ARG A 140 -15.43 -13.52 7.64
CA ARG A 140 -16.33 -14.66 7.85
C ARG A 140 -15.65 -15.84 8.53
N LEU A 141 -14.41 -16.16 8.15
CA LEU A 141 -13.65 -17.23 8.81
C LEU A 141 -13.39 -16.88 10.28
N ARG A 142 -13.06 -15.62 10.57
CA ARG A 142 -12.84 -15.15 11.93
C ARG A 142 -14.11 -15.18 12.78
N THR A 143 -15.28 -14.80 12.22
CA THR A 143 -16.56 -14.91 12.95
C THR A 143 -16.98 -16.36 13.18
N GLN A 144 -16.48 -17.30 12.39
CA GLN A 144 -16.63 -18.75 12.61
C GLN A 144 -15.60 -19.32 13.61
N GLY A 145 -14.81 -18.48 14.28
CA GLY A 145 -13.82 -18.92 15.28
C GLY A 145 -12.52 -19.46 14.69
N ARG A 146 -12.28 -19.30 13.38
CA ARG A 146 -10.99 -19.67 12.78
C ARG A 146 -9.90 -18.68 13.23
N PRO A 147 -8.69 -19.13 13.56
CA PRO A 147 -7.59 -18.27 14.02
C PRO A 147 -6.90 -17.55 12.85
N VAL A 148 -7.68 -16.83 12.04
CA VAL A 148 -7.16 -16.00 10.94
C VAL A 148 -7.16 -14.52 11.35
N GLY A 149 -6.25 -13.77 10.75
CA GLY A 149 -6.18 -12.32 10.89
C GLY A 149 -7.10 -11.61 9.90
N GLY A 150 -6.60 -10.56 9.25
CA GLY A 150 -7.41 -9.77 8.34
C GLY A 150 -6.61 -8.77 7.53
N LEU A 151 -7.30 -8.16 6.57
CA LEU A 151 -6.71 -7.15 5.69
C LEU A 151 -7.22 -5.75 6.03
N ARG A 152 -6.31 -4.78 6.03
CA ARG A 152 -6.60 -3.36 6.08
C ARG A 152 -6.16 -2.73 4.77
N LEU A 153 -7.11 -2.24 3.99
CA LEU A 153 -6.81 -1.53 2.74
C LEU A 153 -6.50 -0.06 3.05
N VAL A 154 -5.45 0.45 2.41
CA VAL A 154 -4.99 1.83 2.46
C VAL A 154 -4.73 2.25 1.02
N SER A 155 -5.06 3.50 0.69
CA SER A 155 -4.72 4.11 -0.60
C SER A 155 -3.71 5.25 -0.41
N THR A 156 -3.19 5.78 -1.51
CA THR A 156 -2.39 7.02 -1.50
C THR A 156 -3.13 8.15 -0.80
N LEU A 157 -4.45 8.27 -1.00
CA LEU A 157 -5.27 9.26 -0.28
C LEU A 157 -5.19 9.04 1.23
N THR A 158 -5.39 7.81 1.71
CA THR A 158 -5.29 7.50 3.14
C THR A 158 -3.89 7.77 3.71
N VAL A 159 -2.82 7.54 2.93
CA VAL A 159 -1.44 7.88 3.35
C VAL A 159 -1.29 9.39 3.53
N LEU A 160 -1.76 10.18 2.55
CA LEU A 160 -1.71 11.63 2.60
C LEU A 160 -2.55 12.21 3.74
N GLU A 161 -3.76 11.67 3.96
CA GLU A 161 -4.64 12.06 5.08
C GLU A 161 -3.94 11.85 6.43
N ARG A 162 -3.26 10.71 6.62
CA ARG A 162 -2.53 10.42 7.86
C ARG A 162 -1.26 11.24 8.03
N ALA A 163 -0.64 11.66 6.93
CA ALA A 163 0.55 12.49 6.95
C ALA A 163 0.25 13.97 7.21
N ALA A 164 -0.98 14.42 6.96
CA ALA A 164 -1.36 15.81 7.11
C ALA A 164 -1.10 16.35 8.53
N GLY A 165 -0.53 17.55 8.60
CA GLY A 165 -0.14 18.20 9.86
C GLY A 165 1.11 17.62 10.52
N ARG A 166 1.84 16.71 9.85
CA ARG A 166 3.09 16.10 10.35
C ARG A 166 4.32 16.66 9.66
N GLU A 167 5.50 16.27 10.14
CA GLU A 167 6.82 16.72 9.66
C GLU A 167 6.95 16.76 8.12
N HIS A 168 6.46 15.73 7.43
CA HIS A 168 6.63 15.61 5.98
C HIS A 168 5.50 16.23 5.15
N LEU A 169 4.41 16.67 5.81
CA LEU A 169 3.25 17.30 5.19
C LEU A 169 2.58 18.30 6.15
N PRO A 170 3.27 19.40 6.49
CA PRO A 170 2.89 20.26 7.62
C PRO A 170 1.64 21.09 7.36
N ASP A 171 1.35 21.43 6.09
CA ASP A 171 0.25 22.34 5.76
C ASP A 171 -0.44 22.00 4.42
N ARG A 172 -1.57 22.69 4.19
CA ARG A 172 -2.39 22.54 2.98
C ARG A 172 -1.67 22.93 1.70
N ALA A 173 -0.71 23.86 1.75
CA ALA A 173 0.05 24.24 0.56
C ALA A 173 1.03 23.13 0.17
N ALA A 174 1.71 22.53 1.14
CA ALA A 174 2.53 21.34 0.98
C ALA A 174 1.70 20.16 0.44
N MET A 175 0.48 19.93 0.95
CA MET A 175 -0.47 18.95 0.41
C MET A 175 -0.78 19.19 -1.06
N ARG A 176 -1.19 20.41 -1.45
CA ARG A 176 -1.50 20.72 -2.85
C ARG A 176 -0.31 20.49 -3.77
N SER A 177 0.88 20.97 -3.35
CA SER A 177 2.11 20.81 -4.13
C SER A 177 2.49 19.34 -4.30
N LEU A 178 2.44 18.56 -3.23
CA LEU A 178 2.73 17.12 -3.28
C LEU A 178 1.69 16.39 -4.15
N TYR A 179 0.41 16.64 -3.92
CA TYR A 179 -0.67 16.00 -4.66
C TYR A 179 -0.56 16.24 -6.16
N ALA A 180 -0.28 17.46 -6.58
CA ALA A 180 -0.08 17.80 -7.99
C ALA A 180 1.08 17.01 -8.61
N ARG A 181 2.17 16.82 -7.86
CA ARG A 181 3.33 16.02 -8.31
C ARG A 181 3.01 14.53 -8.39
N LEU A 182 2.27 13.98 -7.42
CA LEU A 182 1.81 12.59 -7.45
C LEU A 182 0.88 12.36 -8.65
N ARG A 183 -0.13 13.23 -8.83
CA ARG A 183 -1.07 13.17 -9.96
C ARG A 183 -0.39 13.30 -11.32
N ALA A 184 0.71 14.03 -11.44
CA ALA A 184 1.46 14.11 -12.69
C ALA A 184 2.10 12.77 -13.10
N GLY A 185 2.35 11.88 -12.14
CA GLY A 185 2.81 10.51 -12.38
C GLY A 185 1.69 9.47 -12.35
N ASP A 186 0.50 9.82 -11.87
CA ASP A 186 -0.57 8.88 -11.54
C ASP A 186 -1.93 9.38 -12.07
N ASP A 187 -2.35 8.79 -13.19
CA ASP A 187 -3.62 9.12 -13.86
C ASP A 187 -4.84 8.63 -13.07
N GLY A 188 -4.66 7.77 -12.06
CA GLY A 188 -5.73 7.18 -11.25
C GLY A 188 -6.19 8.04 -10.08
N LEU A 189 -5.41 9.06 -9.68
CA LEU A 189 -5.83 9.96 -8.61
C LEU A 189 -7.00 10.86 -9.08
N PRO A 190 -8.00 11.18 -8.24
CA PRO A 190 -9.06 12.15 -8.57
C PRO A 190 -8.57 13.60 -8.42
N PRO A 191 -9.24 14.63 -8.99
CA PRO A 191 -8.88 16.02 -8.70
C PRO A 191 -8.86 16.27 -7.19
N ILE A 192 -7.90 17.06 -6.67
CA ILE A 192 -7.74 17.23 -5.22
C ILE A 192 -9.01 17.84 -4.58
N GLU A 193 -9.73 18.65 -5.33
CA GLU A 193 -11.01 19.28 -4.96
C GLU A 193 -12.11 18.24 -4.72
N ASN A 194 -12.01 17.06 -5.34
CA ASN A 194 -12.92 15.93 -5.15
C ASN A 194 -12.49 15.03 -3.99
N THR A 195 -11.46 15.42 -3.23
CA THR A 195 -10.97 14.69 -2.06
C THR A 195 -11.23 15.47 -0.78
N ARG A 196 -11.12 14.80 0.36
CA ARG A 196 -11.22 15.44 1.67
C ARG A 196 -9.91 16.09 2.13
N LEU A 197 -8.80 15.91 1.39
CA LEU A 197 -7.43 16.24 1.80
C LEU A 197 -7.21 17.68 2.23
N LEU A 198 -8.04 18.62 1.78
CA LEU A 198 -7.94 20.04 2.14
C LEU A 198 -8.97 20.48 3.19
N GLY A 199 -9.90 19.59 3.55
CA GLY A 199 -11.00 19.85 4.47
C GLY A 199 -10.52 20.15 5.90
N PRO A 200 -11.27 20.93 6.68
CA PRO A 200 -10.85 21.42 8.00
C PRO A 200 -10.46 20.29 8.96
N GLY A 201 -11.27 19.24 9.08
CA GLY A 201 -11.06 18.15 10.04
C GLY A 201 -9.85 17.23 9.80
N ILE A 202 -9.06 17.43 8.74
CA ILE A 202 -7.79 16.71 8.53
C ILE A 202 -6.60 17.47 9.14
N TRP A 203 -6.71 18.79 9.22
CA TRP A 203 -5.61 19.67 9.64
C TRP A 203 -5.81 20.22 11.06
N GLU A 204 -6.93 19.88 11.69
CA GLU A 204 -7.18 20.14 13.10
C GLU A 204 -6.41 19.09 13.91
N HIS A 205 -5.41 19.54 14.67
CA HIS A 205 -4.66 18.67 15.57
C HIS A 205 -5.60 18.06 16.61
N PRO A 206 -5.37 16.80 17.07
CA PRO A 206 -5.94 16.38 18.34
C PRO A 206 -5.39 17.33 19.40
N THR A 207 -6.27 18.13 20.01
CA THR A 207 -5.94 18.84 21.24
C THR A 207 -5.66 17.73 22.27
N GLU A 208 -4.39 17.56 22.67
CA GLU A 208 -4.10 16.73 23.83
C GLU A 208 -4.91 17.30 25.01
N PRO A 209 -5.63 16.46 25.78
CA PRO A 209 -6.30 16.96 26.96
C PRO A 209 -5.24 17.54 27.89
N GLU A 210 -5.39 18.81 28.25
CA GLU A 210 -4.58 19.48 29.27
C GLU A 210 -4.49 18.55 30.49
N ALA A 211 -3.27 18.09 30.80
CA ALA A 211 -3.01 17.38 32.02
C ALA A 211 -3.36 18.33 33.17
N GLY A 212 -4.53 18.10 33.78
CA GLY A 212 -5.00 18.88 34.91
C GLY A 212 -3.93 18.96 35.99
N GLU A 213 -3.59 20.19 36.36
CA GLU A 213 -2.76 20.49 37.52
C GLU A 213 -3.35 19.81 38.75
N PRO A 214 -2.56 19.04 39.52
CA PRO A 214 -3.00 18.59 40.83
C PRO A 214 -3.00 19.82 41.76
N GLY A 215 -4.20 20.22 42.17
CA GLY A 215 -4.42 21.26 43.17
C GLY A 215 -3.66 20.99 44.45
N THR A 216 -3.16 22.09 45.03
CA THR A 216 -2.35 22.18 46.24
C THR A 216 -3.16 21.93 47.51
#